data_AF-A0A1H4S0D3-F1
#
_entry.id   AF-A0A1H4S0D3-F1
#
_cell.length_a   1.000
_cell.length_b   1.000
_cell.length_c   1.000
_cell.angle_alpha   90.00
_cell.angle_beta   90.00
_cell.angle_gamma   90.00
#
_symmetry.space_group_name_H-M   'P 1'
#
loop_
_entity.id
_entity.type
_entity.pdbx_description
1 polymer ?
#
loop_
_entity_poly.entity_id
_entity_poly.type
_entity_poly.pdbx_seq_one_letter_code
_entity_poly.pdbx_strand_id
1 'polypeptide(L)'
;MLYYNISPNLRQNKLVYSLKLNNTKRNVNLEVTLFDKSNPYNLPVKEGKKILYGDLFIPTKITDEVAGIGKIVLDDSLSFFKNHPNFGSVDGNFGVWLKDDDLYKSYGGQSVNLRKFWEAMTKSNNDVELSAFETFTGKWAKDNGFTTVWYDPVNFPLTKETVILKFIKEK
;
A
#
# COMPACT_ATOMS: atom_id res chain seq x y z
N MET A 1 17.36 12.84 -14.04
CA MET A 1 16.72 11.65 -14.65
C MET A 1 16.46 10.61 -13.55
N LEU A 2 15.24 10.08 -13.49
CA LEU A 2 14.80 9.07 -12.52
C LEU A 2 15.10 7.69 -13.08
N TYR A 3 15.88 6.89 -12.35
CA TYR A 3 16.07 5.48 -12.66
C TYR A 3 15.65 4.66 -11.45
N TYR A 4 14.87 3.60 -11.66
CA TYR A 4 14.65 2.61 -10.63
C TYR A 4 14.91 1.21 -11.19
N ASN A 5 15.44 0.34 -10.33
CA ASN A 5 15.67 -1.06 -10.65
C ASN A 5 14.69 -1.90 -9.84
N ILE A 6 14.19 -2.96 -10.45
CA ILE A 6 13.31 -3.94 -9.83
C ILE A 6 14.12 -5.22 -9.63
N SER A 7 14.12 -5.74 -8.41
CA SER A 7 14.71 -7.03 -8.07
C SER A 7 13.59 -7.97 -7.63
N PRO A 8 13.08 -8.85 -8.51
CA PRO A 8 12.04 -9.80 -8.14
C PRO A 8 12.59 -10.92 -7.26
N ASN A 9 11.92 -11.19 -6.14
CA ASN A 9 12.07 -12.39 -5.33
C ASN A 9 10.82 -13.26 -5.48
N LEU A 10 10.82 -14.08 -6.52
CA LEU A 10 9.68 -14.93 -6.89
C LEU A 10 9.34 -15.99 -5.83
N ARG A 11 10.30 -16.40 -4.98
CA ARG A 11 10.03 -17.34 -3.88
C ARG A 11 9.18 -16.73 -2.78
N GLN A 12 9.26 -15.41 -2.63
CA GLN A 12 8.52 -14.64 -1.62
C GLN A 12 7.37 -13.82 -2.23
N ASN A 13 7.06 -14.02 -3.51
CA ASN A 13 6.09 -13.22 -4.25
C ASN A 13 6.32 -11.71 -4.08
N LYS A 14 7.59 -11.28 -4.06
CA LYS A 14 7.99 -9.93 -3.65
C LYS A 14 8.80 -9.22 -4.72
N LEU A 15 8.59 -7.92 -4.86
CA LEU A 15 9.37 -7.01 -5.67
C LEU A 15 10.07 -6.00 -4.75
N VAL A 16 11.38 -5.85 -4.92
CA VAL A 16 12.18 -4.85 -4.20
C VAL A 16 12.66 -3.80 -5.19
N TYR A 17 12.38 -2.53 -4.89
CA TYR A 17 12.70 -1.40 -5.75
C TYR A 17 13.89 -0.62 -5.19
N SER A 18 14.84 -0.30 -6.05
CA SER A 18 15.95 0.61 -5.73
C SER A 18 15.81 1.90 -6.52
N LEU A 19 15.80 3.04 -5.83
CA LEU A 19 15.72 4.37 -6.43
C LEU A 19 17.11 4.95 -6.70
N LYS A 20 17.36 5.42 -7.91
CA LYS A 20 18.53 6.22 -8.29
C LYS A 20 18.08 7.56 -8.86
N LEU A 21 18.60 8.63 -8.29
CA LEU A 21 18.34 9.99 -8.76
C LEU A 21 19.69 10.66 -9.06
N ASN A 22 19.84 11.16 -10.29
CA ASN A 22 21.10 11.75 -10.78
C ASN A 22 22.30 10.84 -10.51
N ASN A 23 22.18 9.56 -10.92
CA ASN A 23 23.16 8.49 -10.72
C ASN A 23 23.53 8.15 -9.26
N THR A 24 22.86 8.75 -8.28
CA THR A 24 23.07 8.48 -6.86
C THR A 24 21.96 7.58 -6.34
N LYS A 25 22.34 6.43 -5.74
CA LYS A 25 21.37 5.55 -5.07
C LYS A 25 20.77 6.28 -3.86
N ARG A 26 19.44 6.29 -3.76
CA ARG A 26 18.72 6.82 -2.61
C ARG A 26 18.45 5.69 -1.62
N ASN A 27 18.54 6.00 -0.33
CA ASN A 27 18.18 5.07 0.72
C ASN A 27 16.67 5.16 0.98
N VAL A 28 15.91 4.35 0.27
CA VAL A 28 14.45 4.21 0.41
C VAL A 28 14.12 2.73 0.53
N ASN A 29 13.09 2.41 1.33
CA ASN A 29 12.55 1.07 1.39
C ASN A 29 11.27 1.03 0.56
N LEU A 30 11.30 0.27 -0.52
CA LEU A 30 10.21 0.19 -1.49
C LEU A 30 10.01 -1.28 -1.84
N GLU A 31 9.15 -1.95 -1.09
CA GLU A 31 8.84 -3.36 -1.29
C GLU A 31 7.36 -3.55 -1.59
N VAL A 32 7.03 -4.41 -2.54
CA VAL A 32 5.66 -4.85 -2.79
C VAL A 32 5.60 -6.37 -2.76
N THR A 33 4.72 -6.91 -1.93
CA THR A 33 4.49 -8.35 -1.81
C THR A 33 3.08 -8.70 -2.28
N LEU A 34 2.93 -9.78 -3.05
CA LEU A 34 1.64 -10.36 -3.40
C LEU A 34 1.34 -11.51 -2.42
N PHE A 35 0.42 -11.28 -1.50
CA PHE A 35 -0.05 -12.32 -0.57
C PHE A 35 -1.11 -13.17 -1.24
N ASP A 36 -0.86 -14.48 -1.32
CA ASP A 36 -1.79 -15.50 -1.85
C ASP A 36 -2.16 -16.57 -0.80
N LYS A 37 -1.63 -16.43 0.42
CA LYS A 37 -1.81 -17.32 1.60
C LYS A 37 -1.78 -16.49 2.90
N SER A 38 -1.49 -17.16 4.04
CA SER A 38 -1.12 -16.50 5.29
C SER A 38 0.05 -15.54 5.08
N ASN A 39 0.00 -14.40 5.77
CA ASN A 39 1.03 -13.38 5.75
C ASN A 39 1.62 -13.23 7.17
N PRO A 40 2.87 -12.73 7.31
CA PRO A 40 3.55 -12.67 8.60
C PRO A 40 2.91 -11.71 9.61
N TYR A 41 1.99 -10.85 9.16
CA TYR A 41 1.35 -9.82 9.97
C TYR A 41 -0.07 -10.23 10.40
N ASN A 42 -0.48 -11.48 10.16
CA ASN A 42 -1.85 -11.96 10.35
C ASN A 42 -2.90 -11.06 9.68
N LEU A 43 -2.52 -10.31 8.64
CA LEU A 43 -3.46 -9.47 7.91
C LEU A 43 -4.57 -10.36 7.36
N PRO A 44 -5.81 -9.88 7.36
CA PRO A 44 -6.91 -10.71 6.94
C PRO A 44 -6.81 -10.99 5.44
N VAL A 45 -6.38 -12.18 5.04
CA VAL A 45 -6.41 -12.66 3.64
C VAL A 45 -7.49 -13.74 3.56
N LYS A 46 -8.53 -13.52 2.75
CA LYS A 46 -9.50 -14.61 2.48
C LYS A 46 -8.76 -15.66 1.64
N GLU A 47 -8.96 -16.94 1.98
CA GLU A 47 -8.35 -18.05 1.25
C GLU A 47 -8.59 -17.91 -0.27
N GLY A 48 -7.52 -18.10 -1.05
CA GLY A 48 -7.57 -18.03 -2.52
C GLY A 48 -7.54 -16.62 -3.15
N LYS A 49 -7.44 -15.54 -2.36
CA LYS A 49 -7.30 -14.18 -2.89
C LYS A 49 -5.84 -13.74 -2.95
N LYS A 50 -5.43 -13.11 -4.06
CA LYS A 50 -4.11 -12.52 -4.24
C LYS A 50 -4.14 -11.00 -4.03
N ILE A 51 -3.62 -10.54 -2.90
CA ILE A 51 -3.73 -9.13 -2.48
C ILE A 51 -2.33 -8.50 -2.41
N LEU A 52 -2.15 -7.36 -3.06
CA LEU A 52 -0.91 -6.59 -3.00
C LEU A 52 -0.75 -5.90 -1.65
N TYR A 53 0.45 -5.90 -1.12
CA TYR A 53 0.84 -5.11 0.04
C TYR A 53 2.12 -4.34 -0.29
N GLY A 54 2.07 -3.02 -0.16
CA GLY A 54 3.22 -2.15 -0.36
C GLY A 54 3.79 -1.67 0.98
N ASP A 55 5.03 -2.05 1.27
CA ASP A 55 5.85 -1.44 2.32
C ASP A 55 6.72 -0.36 1.68
N LEU A 56 6.14 0.84 1.57
CA LEU A 56 6.70 1.96 0.80
C LEU A 56 7.10 3.11 1.75
N PHE A 57 8.28 2.99 2.35
CA PHE A 57 8.87 4.08 3.11
C PHE A 57 9.63 5.04 2.20
N ILE A 58 9.02 6.20 1.95
CA ILE A 58 9.59 7.27 1.13
C ILE A 58 9.72 8.51 2.02
N PRO A 59 10.92 8.98 2.39
CA PRO A 59 11.08 10.23 3.13
C PRO A 59 10.51 11.43 2.38
N THR A 60 10.02 12.46 3.08
CA THR A 60 9.43 13.67 2.48
C THR A 60 10.36 14.35 1.48
N LYS A 61 11.66 14.45 1.80
CA LYS A 61 12.69 14.96 0.89
C LYS A 61 12.67 14.26 -0.49
N ILE A 62 12.40 12.97 -0.51
CA ILE A 62 12.30 12.21 -1.76
C ILE A 62 10.98 12.50 -2.48
N THR A 63 9.86 12.63 -1.77
CA THR A 63 8.59 12.99 -2.42
C THR A 63 8.59 14.41 -3.00
N ASP A 64 9.40 15.31 -2.44
CA ASP A 64 9.61 16.67 -2.96
C ASP A 64 10.44 16.64 -4.27
N GLU A 65 11.45 15.76 -4.35
CA GLU A 65 12.28 15.60 -5.54
C GLU A 65 11.60 14.75 -6.64
N VAL A 66 10.77 13.77 -6.24
CA VAL A 66 10.14 12.78 -7.13
C VAL A 66 8.69 12.57 -6.72
N ALA A 67 7.83 13.47 -7.18
CA ALA A 67 6.39 13.35 -6.98
C ALA A 67 5.84 12.04 -7.58
N GLY A 68 4.96 11.38 -6.83
CA GLY A 68 4.24 10.20 -7.33
C GLY A 68 5.02 8.88 -7.32
N ILE A 69 6.22 8.80 -6.74
CA ILE A 69 7.01 7.56 -6.69
C ILE A 69 6.24 6.37 -6.11
N GLY A 70 5.40 6.57 -5.09
CA GLY A 70 4.55 5.51 -4.56
C GLY A 70 3.56 4.95 -5.58
N LYS A 71 2.98 5.81 -6.44
CA LYS A 71 2.07 5.39 -7.52
C LYS A 71 2.83 4.59 -8.57
N ILE A 72 4.02 5.06 -8.97
CA ILE A 72 4.87 4.37 -9.94
C ILE A 72 5.16 2.95 -9.49
N VAL A 73 5.56 2.77 -8.22
CA VAL A 73 5.86 1.45 -7.65
C VAL A 73 4.62 0.54 -7.61
N LEU A 74 3.46 1.08 -7.23
CA LEU A 74 2.22 0.32 -7.18
C LEU A 74 1.71 -0.07 -8.59
N ASP A 75 1.76 0.84 -9.56
CA ASP A 75 1.37 0.56 -10.95
C ASP A 75 2.27 -0.50 -11.58
N ASP A 76 3.59 -0.37 -11.40
CA ASP A 76 4.57 -1.31 -11.93
C ASP A 76 4.42 -2.70 -11.31
N SER A 77 4.29 -2.78 -9.98
CA SER A 77 4.05 -4.06 -9.29
C SER A 77 2.74 -4.72 -9.70
N LEU A 78 1.65 -3.96 -9.80
CA LEU A 78 0.36 -4.46 -10.28
C LEU A 78 0.48 -5.01 -11.70
N SER A 79 1.16 -4.29 -12.59
CA SER A 79 1.42 -4.75 -13.96
C SER A 79 2.25 -6.03 -13.98
N PHE A 80 3.34 -6.08 -13.20
CA PHE A 80 4.20 -7.26 -13.09
C PHE A 80 3.39 -8.48 -12.65
N PHE A 81 2.68 -8.40 -11.53
CA PHE A 81 1.97 -9.54 -10.96
C PHE A 81 0.77 -9.98 -11.82
N LYS A 82 0.08 -9.06 -12.50
CA LYS A 82 -1.00 -9.42 -13.43
C LYS A 82 -0.51 -10.16 -14.67
N ASN A 83 0.64 -9.76 -15.20
CA ASN A 83 1.14 -10.26 -16.47
C ASN A 83 2.11 -11.44 -16.33
N HIS A 84 2.58 -11.73 -15.11
CA HIS A 84 3.53 -12.81 -14.87
C HIS A 84 2.83 -14.18 -14.84
N PRO A 85 3.33 -15.19 -15.60
CA PRO A 85 2.64 -16.48 -15.79
C PRO A 85 2.27 -17.24 -14.51
N ASN A 86 3.08 -17.11 -13.46
CA ASN A 86 2.89 -17.86 -12.21
C ASN A 86 1.87 -17.23 -11.24
N PHE A 87 1.44 -15.98 -11.45
CA PHE A 87 0.55 -15.28 -10.52
C PHE A 87 -0.86 -15.12 -11.09
N GLY A 88 -0.97 -14.69 -12.36
CA GLY A 88 -2.20 -14.74 -13.18
C GLY A 88 -3.39 -13.86 -12.74
N SER A 89 -3.44 -13.39 -11.48
CA SER A 89 -4.48 -12.48 -11.00
C SER A 89 -4.00 -11.65 -9.81
N VAL A 90 -4.55 -10.43 -9.71
CA VAL A 90 -4.47 -9.59 -8.51
C VAL A 90 -5.88 -9.16 -8.17
N ASP A 91 -6.34 -9.52 -6.98
CA ASP A 91 -7.72 -9.38 -6.52
C ASP A 91 -7.95 -8.10 -5.70
N GLY A 92 -6.87 -7.45 -5.27
CA GLY A 92 -6.95 -6.24 -4.45
C GLY A 92 -5.61 -5.73 -3.94
N ASN A 93 -5.67 -4.74 -3.05
CA ASN A 93 -4.54 -4.28 -2.26
C ASN A 93 -4.90 -4.07 -0.78
N PHE A 94 -3.88 -4.14 0.06
CA PHE A 94 -3.94 -3.81 1.47
C PHE A 94 -3.64 -2.32 1.70
N GLY A 95 -4.38 -1.72 2.62
CA GLY A 95 -3.99 -0.52 3.33
C GLY A 95 -3.65 -0.86 4.77
N VAL A 96 -2.35 -0.91 5.10
CA VAL A 96 -1.88 -1.02 6.49
C VAL A 96 -1.29 0.32 6.87
N TRP A 97 -1.97 1.04 7.74
CA TRP A 97 -1.64 2.41 8.07
C TRP A 97 -1.49 2.54 9.57
N LEU A 98 -0.31 3.01 9.97
CA LEU A 98 0.11 2.99 11.36
C LEU A 98 0.56 4.38 11.80
N LYS A 99 0.43 4.62 13.09
CA LYS A 99 1.13 5.65 13.84
C LYS A 99 2.37 5.01 14.46
N ASP A 100 3.51 5.65 14.20
CA ASP A 100 4.83 5.22 14.64
C ASP A 100 5.74 6.43 14.52
N ASP A 101 6.11 6.99 15.67
CA ASP A 101 6.83 8.27 15.75
C ASP A 101 8.22 8.19 15.12
N ASP A 102 8.88 7.03 15.20
CA ASP A 102 10.21 6.82 14.68
C ASP A 102 10.17 6.54 13.17
N LEU A 103 9.31 5.61 12.75
CA LEU A 103 9.15 5.27 11.33
C LEU A 103 8.64 6.48 10.52
N TYR A 104 7.67 7.22 11.05
CA TYR A 104 7.04 8.34 10.34
C TYR A 104 7.49 9.71 10.86
N LYS A 105 8.67 9.81 11.48
CA LYS A 105 9.21 11.08 12.00
C LYS A 105 9.14 12.23 10.99
N SER A 106 9.50 11.95 9.74
CA SER A 106 9.46 12.95 8.64
C SER A 106 8.04 13.37 8.22
N TYR A 107 7.02 12.63 8.64
CA TYR A 107 5.60 12.84 8.36
C TYR A 107 4.78 13.25 9.59
N GLY A 108 5.43 13.58 10.71
CA GLY A 108 4.74 13.96 11.95
C GLY A 108 4.23 12.77 12.77
N GLY A 109 4.92 11.63 12.68
CA GLY A 109 4.74 10.46 13.55
C GLY A 109 3.65 9.48 13.13
N GLN A 110 3.01 9.68 11.98
CA GLN A 110 2.05 8.72 11.42
C GLN A 110 2.08 8.67 9.90
N SER A 111 1.62 7.56 9.34
CA SER A 111 1.47 7.44 7.89
C SER A 111 0.49 8.48 7.32
N VAL A 112 0.78 8.98 6.12
CA VAL A 112 -0.09 9.94 5.42
C VAL A 112 -1.50 9.36 5.19
N ASN A 113 -1.60 8.06 4.94
CA ASN A 113 -2.90 7.39 4.76
C ASN A 113 -3.71 7.36 6.06
N LEU A 114 -3.11 7.05 7.21
CA LEU A 114 -3.81 7.04 8.50
C LEU A 114 -4.40 8.41 8.82
N ARG A 115 -3.58 9.46 8.65
CA ARG A 115 -4.04 10.84 8.84
C ARG A 115 -5.20 11.20 7.93
N LYS A 116 -5.06 10.95 6.61
CA LYS A 116 -6.11 11.24 5.63
C LYS A 116 -7.40 10.46 5.88
N PHE A 117 -7.28 9.19 6.29
CA PHE A 117 -8.43 8.36 6.62
C PHE A 117 -9.24 8.98 7.76
N TRP A 118 -8.58 9.35 8.87
CA TRP A 118 -9.28 9.92 10.02
C TRP A 118 -9.79 11.35 9.77
N GLU A 119 -9.10 12.14 8.96
CA GLU A 119 -9.63 13.42 8.47
C GLU A 119 -10.91 13.23 7.64
N ALA A 120 -10.96 12.19 6.81
CA ALA A 120 -12.13 11.87 6.00
C ALA A 120 -13.28 11.28 6.82
N MET A 121 -13.01 10.44 7.83
CA MET A 121 -14.01 9.89 8.75
C MET A 121 -14.82 11.00 9.44
N THR A 122 -14.14 12.08 9.87
CA THR A 122 -14.81 13.25 10.47
C THR A 122 -15.73 13.94 9.48
N LYS A 123 -15.31 14.06 8.20
CA LYS A 123 -16.08 14.74 7.14
C LYS A 123 -17.24 13.90 6.62
N SER A 124 -17.13 12.57 6.69
CA SER A 124 -18.06 11.61 6.12
C SER A 124 -19.06 11.05 7.14
N ASN A 125 -19.10 11.60 8.36
CA ASN A 125 -19.90 11.09 9.47
C ASN A 125 -19.63 9.60 9.77
N ASN A 126 -18.34 9.24 9.83
CA ASN A 126 -17.84 7.89 10.12
C ASN A 126 -18.11 6.82 9.04
N ASP A 127 -18.30 7.22 7.78
CA ASP A 127 -18.35 6.27 6.68
C ASP A 127 -16.95 5.73 6.36
N VAL A 128 -16.71 4.46 6.71
CA VAL A 128 -15.41 3.79 6.53
C VAL A 128 -15.05 3.65 5.06
N GLU A 129 -16.00 3.28 4.20
CA GLU A 129 -15.72 3.01 2.79
C GLU A 129 -15.39 4.31 2.06
N LEU A 130 -16.19 5.35 2.26
CA LEU A 130 -15.94 6.68 1.71
C LEU A 130 -14.58 7.22 2.19
N SER A 131 -14.28 7.08 3.48
CA SER A 131 -13.04 7.59 4.08
C SER A 131 -11.81 6.83 3.62
N ALA A 132 -11.92 5.52 3.41
CA ALA A 132 -10.83 4.70 2.90
C ALA A 132 -10.44 5.14 1.48
N PHE A 133 -11.41 5.46 0.63
CA PHE A 133 -11.18 5.94 -0.73
C PHE A 133 -10.65 7.38 -0.81
N GLU A 134 -10.59 8.13 0.29
CA GLU A 134 -9.93 9.45 0.32
C GLU A 134 -8.41 9.38 0.52
N THR A 135 -7.90 8.22 0.96
CA THR A 135 -6.47 7.98 1.16
C THR A 135 -5.71 7.83 -0.15
N PHE A 136 -4.37 7.92 -0.11
CA PHE A 136 -3.55 7.65 -1.31
C PHE A 136 -3.74 6.21 -1.79
N THR A 137 -3.66 5.25 -0.85
CA THR A 137 -3.83 3.82 -1.16
C THR A 137 -5.23 3.53 -1.71
N GLY A 138 -6.27 4.15 -1.14
CA GLY A 138 -7.65 3.97 -1.60
C GLY A 138 -7.92 4.59 -2.97
N LYS A 139 -7.42 5.81 -3.22
CA LYS A 139 -7.53 6.45 -4.55
C LYS A 139 -6.89 5.58 -5.63
N TRP A 140 -5.66 5.13 -5.38
CA TRP A 140 -4.97 4.22 -6.29
C TRP A 140 -5.74 2.91 -6.50
N ALA A 141 -6.32 2.35 -5.43
CA ALA A 141 -7.10 1.12 -5.51
C ALA A 141 -8.34 1.29 -6.39
N LYS A 142 -9.09 2.39 -6.19
CA LYS A 142 -10.28 2.75 -6.97
C LYS A 142 -9.94 2.94 -8.45
N ASP A 143 -8.85 3.66 -8.75
CA ASP A 143 -8.38 3.89 -10.13
C ASP A 143 -8.02 2.57 -10.85
N ASN A 144 -7.71 1.51 -10.09
CA ASN A 144 -7.37 0.18 -10.60
C ASN A 144 -8.52 -0.84 -10.50
N GLY A 145 -9.74 -0.37 -10.22
CA GLY A 145 -10.95 -1.20 -10.19
C GLY A 145 -11.16 -2.00 -8.91
N PHE A 146 -10.44 -1.69 -7.83
CA PHE A 146 -10.67 -2.26 -6.50
C PHE A 146 -11.64 -1.35 -5.71
N THR A 147 -12.92 -1.48 -6.00
CA THR A 147 -13.96 -0.52 -5.59
C THR A 147 -14.71 -0.89 -4.30
N THR A 148 -14.35 -1.98 -3.64
CA THR A 148 -14.99 -2.42 -2.40
C THR A 148 -14.02 -2.44 -1.24
N VAL A 149 -14.41 -1.88 -0.10
CA VAL A 149 -13.61 -1.93 1.14
C VAL A 149 -14.09 -3.08 2.02
N TRP A 150 -13.12 -3.84 2.53
CA TRP A 150 -13.33 -4.89 3.52
C TRP A 150 -12.40 -4.71 4.71
N TYR A 151 -12.90 -4.99 5.90
CA TYR A 151 -12.12 -5.02 7.15
C TYR A 151 -12.76 -5.99 8.15
N ASP A 152 -12.00 -6.39 9.16
CA ASP A 152 -12.46 -7.26 10.25
C ASP A 152 -12.49 -6.45 11.55
N PRO A 153 -13.65 -5.91 11.96
CA PRO A 153 -13.74 -5.08 13.16
C PRO A 153 -13.51 -5.84 14.46
N VAL A 154 -13.61 -7.18 14.45
CA VAL A 154 -13.50 -8.00 15.66
C VAL A 154 -12.03 -8.28 15.95
N ASN A 155 -11.29 -8.77 14.96
CA ASN A 155 -9.88 -9.13 15.13
C ASN A 155 -8.93 -7.94 14.87
N PHE A 156 -9.35 -6.97 14.04
CA PHE A 156 -8.55 -5.82 13.64
C PHE A 156 -9.37 -4.52 13.71
N PRO A 157 -9.78 -4.10 14.93
CA PRO A 157 -10.56 -2.88 15.10
C PRO A 157 -9.80 -1.66 14.57
N LEU A 158 -10.54 -0.74 13.94
CA LEU A 158 -9.99 0.52 13.44
C LEU A 158 -9.73 1.45 14.62
N THR A 159 -8.49 1.93 14.75
CA THR A 159 -8.08 2.82 15.84
C THR A 159 -7.30 4.03 15.31
N LYS A 160 -7.15 5.06 16.16
CA LYS A 160 -6.32 6.22 15.83
C LYS A 160 -4.85 5.87 15.61
N GLU A 161 -4.40 4.72 16.09
CA GLU A 161 -3.02 4.24 15.94
C GLU A 161 -2.88 3.32 14.72
N THR A 162 -3.91 2.54 14.38
CA THR A 162 -3.83 1.50 13.35
C THR A 162 -5.13 1.39 12.57
N VAL A 163 -5.00 1.35 11.24
CA VAL A 163 -6.08 1.04 10.31
C VAL A 163 -5.57 -0.02 9.33
N ILE A 164 -6.29 -1.14 9.25
CA ILE A 164 -5.99 -2.26 8.34
C ILE A 164 -7.23 -2.55 7.50
N LEU A 165 -7.13 -2.28 6.20
CA LEU A 165 -8.22 -2.45 5.24
C LEU A 165 -7.74 -3.24 4.03
N LYS A 166 -8.69 -3.84 3.31
CA LYS A 166 -8.51 -4.34 1.95
C LYS A 166 -9.39 -3.58 1.00
N PHE A 167 -8.87 -3.27 -0.17
CA PHE A 167 -9.65 -2.85 -1.32
C PHE A 167 -9.68 -4.01 -2.31
N ILE A 168 -10.87 -4.44 -2.72
CA ILE A 168 -11.10 -5.59 -3.60
C ILE A 168 -12.06 -5.22 -4.73
N LYS A 169 -12.06 -5.99 -5.82
CA LYS A 169 -12.95 -5.72 -6.97
C LYS A 169 -14.44 -5.83 -6.62
N GLU A 170 -14.82 -6.89 -5.91
CA GLU A 170 -16.20 -7.23 -5.58
C GLU A 170 -16.25 -8.01 -4.24
N LYS A 171 -17.36 -7.89 -3.49
CA LYS A 171 -17.56 -8.46 -2.14
C LYS A 171 -17.92 -9.94 -2.18
#